data_AF-A0A1Y3B620-F1
#
_entry.id   AF-A0A1Y3B620-F1
#
_cell.length_a   1.000
_cell.length_b   1.000
_cell.length_c   1.000
_cell.angle_alpha   90.00
_cell.angle_beta   90.00
_cell.angle_gamma   90.00
#
_symmetry.space_group_name_H-M   'P 1'
#
loop_
_entity.id
_entity.type
_entity.pdbx_description
1 polymer ?
#
loop_
_entity_poly.entity_id
_entity_poly.type
_entity_poly.pdbx_seq_one_letter_code
_entity_poly.pdbx_strand_id
1 'polypeptide(L)'
;MDYQEKSPREVSMKKGDILTLLNANNKDWWKVEINDRQGFVPAAYLRRTETAIPDQQRTLDRDLIQQRQKQIEKKYADIMDHGRRRKNKLEDSCKALQTARKANELAQWIKDKEQIATIEVIDDKLDDLEQVEMMQKKFDDFFDELKQNEVQLAEMKDVADKLRNQGDKETAAKIDQQVNQLNNKWNELQEISAKKAQQLE
;
A
#
# COMPACT_ATOMS: atom_id res chain seq x y z
N MET A 1 12.26 62.19 20.23
CA MET A 1 13.35 62.50 21.18
C MET A 1 13.49 61.28 22.09
N ASP A 2 14.62 61.13 22.78
CA ASP A 2 14.78 60.06 23.75
C ASP A 2 13.95 60.37 25.01
N TYR A 3 13.46 59.33 25.67
CA TYR A 3 12.73 59.40 26.94
C TYR A 3 13.30 58.39 27.92
N GLN A 4 13.60 58.83 29.13
CA GLN A 4 14.09 57.98 30.20
C GLN A 4 13.03 57.91 31.31
N GLU A 5 12.73 56.69 31.76
CA GLU A 5 11.73 56.44 32.80
C GLU A 5 12.04 57.19 34.09
N LYS A 6 11.01 57.75 34.72
CA LYS A 6 11.11 58.46 36.01
C LYS A 6 10.40 57.74 37.14
N SER A 7 9.59 56.74 36.83
CA SER A 7 8.86 55.94 37.80
C SER A 7 8.77 54.46 37.38
N PRO A 8 8.52 53.53 38.31
CA PRO A 8 8.41 52.09 37.99
C PRO A 8 7.29 51.71 37.02
N ARG A 9 6.37 52.64 36.72
CA ARG A 9 5.25 52.45 35.80
C ARG A 9 5.58 52.90 34.38
N GLU A 10 6.73 53.53 34.17
CA GLU A 10 7.16 54.07 32.87
C GLU A 10 8.19 53.15 32.21
N VAL A 11 8.43 53.35 30.91
CA VAL A 11 9.49 52.67 30.17
C VAL A 11 10.35 53.69 29.43
N SER A 12 11.65 53.41 29.34
CA SER A 12 12.58 54.23 28.55
C SER A 12 12.48 53.87 27.07
N MET A 13 12.66 54.86 26.19
CA MET A 13 12.69 54.69 24.73
C MET A 13 13.65 55.69 24.10
N LYS A 14 14.18 55.37 22.93
CA LYS A 14 15.05 56.25 22.12
C LYS A 14 14.32 56.72 20.86
N LYS A 15 14.75 57.87 20.33
CA LYS A 15 14.24 58.40 19.07
C LYS A 15 14.52 57.39 17.95
N GLY A 16 13.46 56.89 17.32
CA GLY A 16 13.53 55.91 16.24
C GLY A 16 13.10 54.51 16.65
N ASP A 17 12.90 54.26 17.95
CA ASP A 17 12.34 52.99 18.42
C ASP A 17 10.91 52.79 17.89
N ILE A 18 10.61 51.57 17.45
CA ILE A 18 9.25 51.15 17.08
C ILE A 18 8.67 50.42 18.28
N LEU A 19 7.54 50.92 18.79
CA LEU A 19 6.89 50.42 20.00
C LEU A 19 5.52 49.84 19.67
N THR A 20 5.14 48.78 20.37
CA THR A 20 3.77 48.24 20.29
C THR A 20 2.86 49.09 21.16
N LEU A 21 1.86 49.73 20.55
CA LEU A 21 0.87 50.53 21.27
C LEU A 21 -0.19 49.64 21.91
N LEU A 22 -0.32 49.68 23.24
CA LEU A 22 -1.30 48.88 24.00
C LEU A 22 -2.55 49.68 24.39
N ASN A 23 -2.39 50.95 24.80
CA ASN A 23 -3.52 51.81 25.18
C ASN A 23 -3.18 53.30 24.93
N ALA A 24 -4.10 54.04 24.32
CA ALA A 24 -3.95 55.47 24.01
C ALA A 24 -5.18 56.32 24.41
N ASN A 25 -5.94 55.89 25.42
CA ASN A 25 -7.18 56.56 25.84
C ASN A 25 -6.91 57.89 26.59
N ASN A 26 -5.69 58.09 27.09
CA ASN A 26 -5.25 59.32 27.73
C ASN A 26 -4.47 60.19 26.72
N LYS A 27 -4.65 61.51 26.75
CA LYS A 27 -4.02 62.44 25.81
C LYS A 27 -2.53 62.67 26.06
N ASP A 28 -2.07 62.50 27.29
CA ASP A 28 -0.72 62.85 27.71
C ASP A 28 0.19 61.62 27.87
N TRP A 29 -0.39 60.46 28.21
CA TRP A 29 0.36 59.24 28.52
C TRP A 29 -0.22 58.01 27.83
N TRP A 30 0.58 57.33 27.02
CA TRP A 30 0.19 56.10 26.34
C TRP A 30 0.90 54.90 26.93
N LYS A 31 0.19 53.77 27.04
CA LYS A 31 0.76 52.50 27.46
C LYS A 31 1.33 51.79 26.23
N VAL A 32 2.60 51.43 26.30
CA VAL A 32 3.35 50.78 25.22
C VAL A 32 4.13 49.58 25.75
N GLU A 33 4.61 48.75 24.84
CA GLU A 33 5.49 47.63 25.13
C GLU A 33 6.79 47.74 24.32
N ILE A 34 7.92 47.57 25.02
CA ILE A 34 9.27 47.57 24.45
C ILE A 34 10.10 46.47 25.12
N ASN A 35 10.70 45.56 24.32
CA ASN A 35 11.52 44.45 24.81
C ASN A 35 10.88 43.70 25.99
N ASP A 36 9.61 43.27 25.82
CA ASP A 36 8.78 42.57 26.82
C ASP A 36 8.50 43.34 28.12
N ARG A 37 8.81 44.65 28.15
CA ARG A 37 8.50 45.53 29.27
C ARG A 37 7.36 46.49 28.92
N GLN A 38 6.34 46.50 29.75
CA GLN A 38 5.18 47.38 29.60
C GLN A 38 5.27 48.58 30.54
N GLY A 39 4.92 49.75 30.03
CA GLY A 39 4.77 50.94 30.85
C GLY A 39 4.26 52.13 30.06
N PHE A 40 4.22 53.28 30.74
CA PHE A 40 3.75 54.53 30.17
C PHE A 40 4.89 55.35 29.60
N VAL A 41 4.62 56.01 28.48
CA VAL A 41 5.48 57.04 27.88
C VAL A 41 4.64 58.25 27.51
N PRO A 42 5.22 59.46 27.47
CA PRO A 42 4.50 60.65 27.07
C PRO A 42 4.06 60.58 25.59
N ALA A 43 2.78 60.82 25.34
CA ALA A 43 2.20 60.76 23.99
C ALA A 43 2.86 61.74 23.01
N ALA A 44 3.31 62.90 23.50
CA ALA A 44 4.00 63.92 22.70
C ALA A 44 5.30 63.44 22.05
N TYR A 45 5.88 62.35 22.56
CA TYR A 45 7.13 61.77 22.04
C TYR A 45 6.87 60.66 21.02
N LEU A 46 5.61 60.25 20.84
CA LEU A 46 5.19 59.20 19.93
C LEU A 46 4.57 59.80 18.67
N ARG A 47 4.83 59.13 17.55
CA ARG A 47 4.10 59.35 16.30
C ARG A 47 3.56 58.01 15.85
N ARG A 48 2.25 57.93 15.60
CA ARG A 48 1.65 56.73 15.00
C ARG A 48 2.26 56.54 13.62
N THR A 49 2.98 55.46 13.44
CA THR A 49 3.36 54.97 12.12
C THR A 49 2.31 53.98 11.69
N GLU A 50 1.56 54.30 10.63
CA GLU A 50 0.75 53.31 9.93
C GLU A 50 1.70 52.37 9.18
N THR A 51 2.32 51.42 9.87
CA THR A 51 2.92 50.24 9.25
C THR A 51 1.80 49.28 8.84
N ALA A 52 0.84 49.79 8.08
CA ALA A 52 -0.08 48.95 7.33
C ALA A 52 0.74 48.36 6.19
N ILE A 53 1.03 47.07 6.27
CA ILE A 53 1.39 46.30 5.07
C ILE A 53 0.23 46.57 4.10
N PRO A 54 0.47 47.09 2.88
CA PRO A 54 -0.60 47.43 1.95
C PRO A 54 -1.53 46.22 1.80
N ASP A 55 -2.85 46.42 1.85
CA ASP A 55 -3.81 45.30 1.77
C ASP A 55 -3.58 44.46 0.51
N GLN A 56 -3.13 45.09 -0.59
CA GLN A 56 -2.69 44.41 -1.82
C GLN A 56 -1.56 43.41 -1.57
N GLN A 57 -0.58 43.75 -0.74
CA GLN A 57 0.55 42.86 -0.43
C GLN A 57 0.12 41.70 0.47
N ARG A 58 -0.79 41.93 1.42
CA ARG A 58 -1.40 40.86 2.23
C ARG A 58 -2.25 39.90 1.40
N THR A 59 -3.01 40.41 0.43
CA THR A 59 -3.79 39.56 -0.48
C THR A 59 -2.89 38.74 -1.39
N LEU A 60 -1.82 39.34 -1.93
CA LEU A 60 -0.84 38.62 -2.75
C LEU A 60 -0.15 37.51 -1.96
N ASP A 61 0.26 37.77 -0.72
CA ASP A 61 0.88 36.77 0.16
C ASP A 61 -0.10 35.63 0.47
N ARG A 62 -1.37 35.94 0.76
CA ARG A 62 -2.42 34.94 0.96
C ARG A 62 -2.59 34.06 -0.28
N ASP A 63 -2.66 34.66 -1.47
CA ASP A 63 -2.86 33.94 -2.72
C ASP A 63 -1.66 33.03 -3.04
N LEU A 64 -0.43 33.52 -2.81
CA LEU A 64 0.80 32.72 -2.96
C LEU A 64 0.83 31.53 -2.00
N ILE A 65 0.45 31.73 -0.74
CA ILE A 65 0.38 30.65 0.26
C ILE A 65 -0.68 29.62 -0.17
N GLN A 66 -1.86 30.05 -0.60
CA GLN A 66 -2.92 29.14 -1.08
C GLN A 66 -2.50 28.35 -2.32
N GLN A 67 -1.84 29.00 -3.29
CA GLN A 67 -1.31 28.30 -4.46
C GLN A 67 -0.27 27.25 -4.08
N ARG A 68 0.66 27.61 -3.18
CA ARG A 68 1.69 26.69 -2.70
C ARG A 68 1.08 25.52 -1.93
N GLN A 69 0.07 25.77 -1.09
CA GLN A 69 -0.68 24.72 -0.39
C GLN A 69 -1.32 23.74 -1.37
N LYS A 70 -2.07 24.25 -2.38
CA LYS A 70 -2.68 23.40 -3.42
C LYS A 70 -1.65 22.56 -4.18
N GLN A 71 -0.49 23.13 -4.48
CA GLN A 71 0.59 22.40 -5.14
C GLN A 71 1.17 21.29 -4.25
N ILE A 72 1.33 21.54 -2.95
CA ILE A 72 1.80 20.54 -1.98
C ILE A 72 0.78 19.42 -1.84
N GLU A 73 -0.50 19.76 -1.70
CA GLU A 73 -1.60 18.79 -1.61
C GLU A 73 -1.65 17.90 -2.86
N LYS A 74 -1.50 18.49 -4.06
CA LYS A 74 -1.40 17.73 -5.31
C LYS A 74 -0.20 16.78 -5.31
N LYS A 75 0.99 17.28 -5.00
CA LYS A 75 2.21 16.44 -4.96
C LYS A 75 2.09 15.32 -3.94
N TYR A 76 1.46 15.58 -2.79
CA TYR A 76 1.20 14.56 -1.79
C TYR A 76 0.25 13.48 -2.32
N ALA A 77 -0.85 13.88 -2.96
CA ALA A 77 -1.77 12.94 -3.59
C ALA A 77 -1.07 12.08 -4.66
N ASP A 78 -0.24 12.70 -5.50
CA ASP A 78 0.54 12.01 -6.54
C ASP A 78 1.49 10.98 -5.92
N ILE A 79 2.23 11.34 -4.86
CA ILE A 79 3.15 10.42 -4.16
C ILE A 79 2.39 9.25 -3.54
N MET A 80 1.24 9.52 -2.89
CA MET A 80 0.42 8.47 -2.29
C MET A 80 -0.11 7.49 -3.35
N ASP A 81 -0.52 8.00 -4.50
CA ASP A 81 -1.00 7.22 -5.64
C ASP A 81 0.14 6.39 -6.28
N HIS A 82 1.33 6.98 -6.46
CA HIS A 82 2.52 6.23 -6.87
C HIS A 82 2.89 5.11 -5.88
N GLY A 83 2.85 5.41 -4.57
CA GLY A 83 3.11 4.43 -3.51
C GLY A 83 2.10 3.28 -3.55
N ARG A 84 0.81 3.58 -3.68
CA ARG A 84 -0.26 2.58 -3.82
C ARG A 84 -0.06 1.70 -5.06
N ARG A 85 0.20 2.31 -6.22
CA ARG A 85 0.49 1.55 -7.46
C ARG A 85 1.68 0.62 -7.31
N ARG A 86 2.78 1.10 -6.72
CA ARG A 86 3.99 0.30 -6.50
C ARG A 86 3.70 -0.87 -5.56
N LYS A 87 2.97 -0.62 -4.46
CA LYS A 87 2.56 -1.66 -3.51
C LYS A 87 1.75 -2.75 -4.22
N ASN A 88 0.70 -2.38 -4.95
CA ASN A 88 -0.15 -3.34 -5.65
C ASN A 88 0.65 -4.19 -6.64
N LYS A 89 1.52 -3.55 -7.45
CA LYS A 89 2.38 -4.28 -8.40
C LYS A 89 3.33 -5.27 -7.71
N LEU A 90 3.88 -4.91 -6.55
CA LEU A 90 4.75 -5.80 -5.78
C LEU A 90 3.96 -6.98 -5.17
N GLU A 91 2.76 -6.71 -4.66
CA GLU A 91 1.87 -7.77 -4.13
C GLU A 91 1.48 -8.75 -5.23
N ASP A 92 1.14 -8.26 -6.42
CA ASP A 92 0.77 -9.10 -7.57
C ASP A 92 1.98 -9.90 -8.07
N SER A 93 3.17 -9.30 -8.14
CA SER A 93 4.41 -10.01 -8.48
C SER A 93 4.76 -11.09 -7.45
N CYS A 94 4.56 -10.82 -6.15
CA CYS A 94 4.76 -11.80 -5.09
C CYS A 94 3.79 -12.99 -5.24
N LYS A 95 2.50 -12.72 -5.48
CA LYS A 95 1.51 -13.76 -5.75
C LYS A 95 1.89 -14.58 -6.98
N ALA A 96 2.32 -13.94 -8.06
CA ALA A 96 2.78 -14.63 -9.27
C ALA A 96 3.90 -15.63 -8.99
N LEU A 97 4.93 -15.22 -8.25
CA LEU A 97 6.04 -16.09 -7.88
C LEU A 97 5.60 -17.24 -6.97
N GLN A 98 4.71 -16.99 -6.01
CA GLN A 98 4.13 -18.04 -5.17
C GLN A 98 3.34 -19.04 -5.99
N THR A 99 2.50 -18.57 -6.90
CA THR A 99 1.71 -19.39 -7.81
C THR A 99 2.60 -20.24 -8.72
N ALA A 100 3.65 -19.65 -9.31
CA ALA A 100 4.60 -20.40 -10.13
C ALA A 100 5.35 -21.50 -9.35
N ARG A 101 5.66 -21.26 -8.07
CA ARG A 101 6.22 -22.28 -7.18
C ARG A 101 5.23 -23.41 -6.92
N LYS A 102 3.98 -23.08 -6.55
CA LYS A 102 2.91 -24.08 -6.37
C LYS A 102 2.69 -24.92 -7.63
N ALA A 103 2.74 -24.30 -8.81
CA ALA A 103 2.63 -25.02 -10.08
C ALA A 103 3.77 -26.03 -10.29
N ASN A 104 5.01 -25.67 -9.94
CA ASN A 104 6.14 -26.60 -10.00
C ASN A 104 6.02 -27.72 -8.97
N GLU A 105 5.56 -27.41 -7.76
CA GLU A 105 5.30 -28.42 -6.72
C GLU A 105 4.23 -29.42 -7.16
N LEU A 106 3.13 -28.93 -7.75
CA LEU A 106 2.09 -29.79 -8.34
C LEU A 106 2.64 -30.63 -9.49
N ALA A 107 3.43 -30.05 -10.38
CA ALA A 107 4.02 -30.79 -11.49
C ALA A 107 4.93 -31.92 -11.01
N GLN A 108 5.70 -31.69 -9.94
CA GLN A 108 6.52 -32.72 -9.31
C GLN A 108 5.65 -33.78 -8.62
N TRP A 109 4.63 -33.37 -7.88
CA TRP A 109 3.69 -34.29 -7.24
C TRP A 109 3.00 -35.22 -8.25
N ILE A 110 2.54 -34.69 -9.40
CA ILE A 110 1.94 -35.55 -10.44
C ILE A 110 2.95 -36.57 -10.95
N LYS A 111 4.20 -36.16 -11.18
CA LYS A 111 5.26 -37.07 -11.62
C LYS A 111 5.51 -38.19 -10.60
N ASP A 112 5.51 -37.86 -9.31
CA ASP A 112 5.69 -38.84 -8.24
C ASP A 112 4.50 -39.82 -8.18
N LYS A 113 3.27 -39.33 -8.39
CA LYS A 113 2.06 -40.16 -8.45
C LYS A 113 2.01 -41.05 -9.69
N GLU A 114 2.40 -40.55 -10.87
CA GLU A 114 2.58 -41.35 -12.09
C GLU A 114 3.54 -42.52 -11.83
N GLN A 115 4.64 -42.24 -11.12
CA GLN A 115 5.64 -43.26 -10.78
C GLN A 115 5.07 -44.31 -9.80
N ILE A 116 4.31 -43.91 -8.77
CA ILE A 116 3.65 -44.87 -7.85
C ILE A 116 2.61 -45.72 -8.60
N ALA A 117 1.79 -45.09 -9.45
CA ALA A 117 0.80 -45.78 -10.26
C ALA A 117 1.41 -46.80 -11.24
N THR A 118 2.67 -46.57 -11.65
CA THR A 118 3.44 -47.47 -12.52
C THR A 118 4.19 -48.56 -11.73
N ILE A 119 4.60 -48.28 -10.48
CA ILE A 119 5.42 -49.19 -9.65
C ILE A 119 4.57 -50.18 -8.83
N GLU A 120 3.35 -49.82 -8.42
CA GLU A 120 2.44 -50.77 -7.76
C GLU A 120 1.76 -51.70 -8.79
N VAL A 121 2.58 -52.47 -9.52
CA VAL A 121 2.17 -53.78 -10.03
C VAL A 121 2.20 -54.73 -8.84
N ILE A 122 1.04 -54.86 -8.21
CA ILE A 122 0.45 -56.08 -7.64
C ILE A 122 1.45 -57.02 -6.95
N ASP A 123 1.49 -56.98 -5.62
CA ASP A 123 1.92 -58.15 -4.84
C ASP A 123 0.74 -59.14 -4.82
N ASP A 124 0.86 -60.23 -5.55
CA ASP A 124 -0.15 -61.29 -5.78
C ASP A 124 -0.58 -62.04 -4.48
N LYS A 125 -0.40 -61.46 -3.29
CA LYS A 125 -0.50 -62.16 -1.99
C LYS A 125 -1.41 -61.53 -0.94
N LEU A 126 -1.99 -60.35 -1.18
CA LEU A 126 -2.95 -59.75 -0.25
C LEU A 126 -4.38 -60.11 -0.69
N ASP A 127 -5.25 -60.52 0.23
CA ASP A 127 -6.61 -61.00 -0.07
C ASP A 127 -7.48 -59.96 -0.83
N ASP A 128 -8.33 -60.45 -1.73
CA ASP A 128 -9.10 -59.64 -2.70
C ASP A 128 -9.91 -58.49 -2.06
N LEU A 129 -10.47 -58.67 -0.86
CA LEU A 129 -11.35 -57.66 -0.24
C LEU A 129 -10.57 -56.50 0.40
N GLU A 130 -9.51 -56.78 1.17
CA GLU A 130 -8.68 -55.73 1.78
C GLU A 130 -7.91 -54.94 0.70
N GLN A 131 -7.50 -55.60 -0.38
CA GLN A 131 -6.92 -54.90 -1.54
C GLN A 131 -7.93 -53.96 -2.18
N VAL A 132 -9.17 -54.40 -2.42
CA VAL A 132 -10.22 -53.57 -3.05
C VAL A 132 -10.57 -52.36 -2.17
N GLU A 133 -10.73 -52.54 -0.86
CA GLU A 133 -11.02 -51.43 0.06
C GLU A 133 -9.86 -50.42 0.12
N MET A 134 -8.62 -50.89 0.14
CA MET A 134 -7.43 -50.02 0.09
C MET A 134 -7.35 -49.26 -1.24
N MET A 135 -7.67 -49.93 -2.36
CA MET A 135 -7.67 -49.35 -3.69
C MET A 135 -8.75 -48.27 -3.82
N GLN A 136 -9.95 -48.52 -3.29
CA GLN A 136 -11.06 -47.56 -3.25
C GLN A 136 -10.70 -46.34 -2.41
N LYS A 137 -10.12 -46.55 -1.22
CA LYS A 137 -9.69 -45.43 -0.37
C LYS A 137 -8.60 -44.58 -1.03
N LYS A 138 -7.59 -45.20 -1.65
CA LYS A 138 -6.57 -44.49 -2.43
C LYS A 138 -7.19 -43.69 -3.57
N PHE A 139 -8.25 -44.21 -4.20
CA PHE A 139 -8.98 -43.55 -5.27
C PHE A 139 -9.79 -42.34 -4.76
N ASP A 140 -10.46 -42.47 -3.62
CA ASP A 140 -11.22 -41.39 -2.98
C ASP A 140 -10.29 -40.26 -2.51
N ASP A 141 -9.18 -40.61 -1.84
CA ASP A 141 -8.15 -39.65 -1.42
C ASP A 141 -7.58 -38.92 -2.65
N PHE A 142 -7.33 -39.66 -3.74
CA PHE A 142 -6.91 -39.08 -5.01
C PHE A 142 -7.98 -38.15 -5.60
N PHE A 143 -9.27 -38.51 -5.54
CA PHE A 143 -10.37 -37.70 -6.08
C PHE A 143 -10.59 -36.40 -5.30
N ASP A 144 -10.39 -36.42 -3.98
CA ASP A 144 -10.47 -35.23 -3.14
C ASP A 144 -9.28 -34.28 -3.37
N GLU A 145 -8.06 -34.82 -3.50
CA GLU A 145 -6.89 -34.05 -3.93
C GLU A 145 -7.08 -33.47 -5.34
N LEU A 146 -7.76 -34.22 -6.23
CA LEU A 146 -8.08 -33.84 -7.61
C LEU A 146 -9.06 -32.66 -7.64
N LYS A 147 -10.14 -32.67 -6.86
CA LYS A 147 -11.03 -31.48 -6.71
C LYS A 147 -10.30 -30.27 -6.17
N GLN A 148 -9.40 -30.45 -5.21
CA GLN A 148 -8.64 -29.34 -4.64
C GLN A 148 -7.70 -28.70 -5.68
N ASN A 149 -7.11 -29.51 -6.55
CA ASN A 149 -6.25 -29.05 -7.63
C ASN A 149 -7.01 -28.28 -8.72
N GLU A 150 -8.28 -28.60 -8.98
CA GLU A 150 -9.12 -27.85 -9.93
C GLU A 150 -9.33 -26.39 -9.49
N VAL A 151 -9.55 -26.18 -8.18
CA VAL A 151 -9.64 -24.84 -7.58
C VAL A 151 -8.32 -24.08 -7.76
N GLN A 152 -7.18 -24.74 -7.52
CA GLN A 152 -5.86 -24.12 -7.68
C GLN A 152 -5.55 -23.75 -9.14
N LEU A 153 -5.98 -24.56 -10.11
CA LEU A 153 -5.83 -24.25 -11.53
C LEU A 153 -6.66 -23.02 -11.94
N ALA A 154 -7.86 -22.86 -11.38
CA ALA A 154 -8.67 -21.67 -11.61
C ALA A 154 -7.99 -20.40 -11.04
N GLU A 155 -7.44 -20.49 -9.82
CA GLU A 155 -6.66 -19.39 -9.22
C GLU A 155 -5.42 -19.04 -10.05
N MET A 156 -4.71 -20.03 -10.58
CA MET A 156 -3.55 -19.83 -11.47
C MET A 156 -3.91 -19.03 -12.72
N LYS A 157 -5.04 -19.36 -13.36
CA LYS A 157 -5.54 -18.64 -14.54
C LYS A 157 -5.87 -17.18 -14.21
N ASP A 158 -6.54 -16.91 -13.10
CA ASP A 158 -6.86 -15.53 -12.67
C ASP A 158 -5.58 -14.70 -12.39
N VAL A 159 -4.56 -15.32 -11.79
CA VAL A 159 -3.25 -14.66 -11.58
C VAL A 159 -2.57 -14.37 -12.92
N ALA A 160 -2.58 -15.31 -13.87
CA ALA A 160 -2.00 -15.12 -15.21
C ALA A 160 -2.70 -13.97 -15.96
N ASP A 161 -4.02 -13.90 -15.91
CA ASP A 161 -4.81 -12.84 -16.55
C ASP A 161 -4.49 -11.45 -15.97
N LYS A 162 -4.36 -11.35 -14.64
CA LYS A 162 -3.96 -10.11 -13.97
C LYS A 162 -2.57 -9.65 -14.39
N LEU A 163 -1.60 -10.56 -14.46
CA LEU A 163 -0.23 -10.23 -14.89
C LEU A 163 -0.19 -9.76 -16.34
N ARG A 164 -0.96 -10.42 -17.22
CA ARG A 164 -1.08 -10.04 -18.64
C ARG A 164 -1.60 -8.61 -18.79
N ASN A 165 -2.62 -8.26 -18.02
CA ASN A 165 -3.20 -6.91 -17.99
C ASN A 165 -2.23 -5.85 -17.42
N GLN A 166 -1.30 -6.26 -16.56
CA GLN A 166 -0.28 -5.38 -15.98
C GLN A 166 0.99 -5.24 -16.84
N GLY A 167 1.07 -5.97 -17.96
CA GLY A 167 2.17 -5.92 -18.92
C GLY A 167 3.25 -6.98 -18.71
N ASP A 168 3.15 -7.81 -17.68
CA ASP A 168 4.07 -8.94 -17.45
C ASP A 168 3.62 -10.18 -18.24
N LYS A 169 3.77 -10.09 -19.57
CA LYS A 169 3.33 -11.13 -20.50
C LYS A 169 4.18 -12.40 -20.42
N GLU A 170 5.45 -12.28 -20.07
CA GLU A 170 6.37 -13.43 -20.01
C GLU A 170 6.02 -14.34 -18.83
N THR A 171 5.82 -13.77 -17.64
CA THR A 171 5.43 -14.56 -16.45
C THR A 171 4.05 -15.16 -16.63
N ALA A 172 3.09 -14.40 -17.19
CA ALA A 172 1.76 -14.91 -17.52
C ALA A 172 1.82 -16.12 -18.47
N ALA A 173 2.63 -16.04 -19.54
CA ALA A 173 2.78 -17.14 -20.50
C ALA A 173 3.39 -18.41 -19.87
N LYS A 174 4.32 -18.27 -18.93
CA LYS A 174 4.87 -19.41 -18.17
C LYS A 174 3.79 -20.09 -17.31
N ILE A 175 2.96 -19.30 -16.63
CA ILE A 175 1.83 -19.82 -15.85
C ILE A 175 0.82 -20.51 -16.76
N ASP A 176 0.47 -19.91 -17.91
CA ASP A 176 -0.44 -20.51 -18.89
C ASP A 176 0.10 -21.86 -19.41
N GLN A 177 1.40 -21.93 -19.70
CA GLN A 177 2.05 -23.17 -20.13
C GLN A 177 1.96 -24.25 -19.03
N GLN A 178 2.23 -23.89 -17.78
CA GLN A 178 2.12 -24.80 -16.64
C GLN A 178 0.68 -25.28 -16.45
N VAL A 179 -0.29 -24.38 -16.51
CA VAL A 179 -1.72 -24.71 -16.44
C VAL A 179 -2.12 -25.67 -17.55
N ASN A 180 -1.64 -25.46 -18.78
CA ASN A 180 -1.91 -26.37 -19.89
C ASN A 180 -1.27 -27.75 -19.70
N GLN A 181 -0.02 -27.81 -19.22
CA GLN A 181 0.63 -29.07 -18.89
C GLN A 181 -0.11 -29.83 -17.78
N LEU A 182 -0.57 -29.12 -16.75
CA LEU A 182 -1.38 -29.68 -15.67
C LEU A 182 -2.73 -30.20 -16.19
N ASN A 183 -3.41 -29.46 -17.07
CA ASN A 183 -4.67 -29.91 -17.70
C ASN A 183 -4.46 -31.16 -18.58
N ASN A 184 -3.33 -31.27 -19.27
CA ASN A 184 -3.05 -32.46 -20.08
C ASN A 184 -2.81 -33.68 -19.19
N LYS A 185 -1.96 -33.54 -18.16
CA LYS A 185 -1.73 -34.60 -17.16
C LYS A 185 -3.00 -34.97 -16.42
N TRP A 186 -3.86 -34.00 -16.14
CA TRP A 186 -5.19 -34.20 -15.57
C TRP A 186 -6.07 -35.11 -16.43
N ASN A 187 -6.13 -34.84 -17.74
CA ASN A 187 -6.92 -35.65 -18.67
C ASN A 187 -6.36 -37.08 -18.77
N GLU A 188 -5.03 -37.23 -18.81
CA GLU A 188 -4.37 -38.54 -18.84
C GLU A 188 -4.68 -39.36 -17.57
N LEU A 189 -4.62 -38.73 -16.39
CA LEU A 189 -4.98 -39.38 -15.14
C LEU A 189 -6.46 -39.75 -15.06
N GLN A 190 -7.38 -38.90 -15.54
CA GLN A 190 -8.80 -39.27 -15.63
C GLN A 190 -9.01 -40.49 -16.52
N GLU A 191 -8.32 -40.59 -17.65
CA GLU A 191 -8.42 -41.76 -18.53
C GLU A 191 -7.88 -43.04 -17.87
N ILE A 192 -6.74 -42.98 -17.19
CA ILE A 192 -6.13 -44.13 -16.51
C ILE A 192 -7.05 -44.60 -15.36
N SER A 193 -7.56 -43.65 -14.58
CA SER A 193 -8.49 -43.92 -13.48
C SER A 193 -9.80 -44.54 -13.97
N ALA A 194 -10.38 -44.03 -15.06
CA ALA A 194 -11.59 -44.61 -15.67
C ALA A 194 -11.35 -46.05 -16.18
N LYS A 195 -10.18 -46.30 -16.79
CA LYS A 195 -9.80 -47.65 -17.26
C LYS A 195 -9.61 -48.62 -16.10
N LYS A 196 -9.00 -48.21 -14.98
CA LYS A 196 -8.85 -49.05 -13.78
C LYS A 196 -10.18 -49.35 -13.11
N ALA A 197 -11.10 -48.38 -13.03
CA ALA A 197 -12.43 -48.61 -12.47
C ALA A 197 -13.21 -49.69 -13.25
N GLN A 198 -13.13 -49.68 -14.58
CA GLN A 198 -13.74 -50.72 -15.43
C GLN A 198 -13.07 -52.10 -15.31
N GLN A 199 -11.82 -52.18 -14.86
CA GLN A 199 -11.12 -53.46 -14.64
C GLN A 199 -11.41 -54.06 -13.26
N LEU A 200 -11.97 -53.28 -12.35
CA LEU A 200 -12.31 -53.67 -10.98
C LEU A 200 -13.82 -53.97 -10.79
N GLU A 201 -14.64 -53.71 -11.81
CA GLU A 201 -16.01 -54.24 -11.95
C GLU A 201 -16.00 -55.66 -12.54
#